data_AF-A0A857ABH1-F1
#
_entry.id   AF-A0A857ABH1-F1
#
_cell.length_a   1.000
_cell.length_b   1.000
_cell.length_c   1.000
_cell.angle_alpha   90.00
_cell.angle_beta   90.00
_cell.angle_gamma   90.00
#
_symmetry.space_group_name_H-M   'P 1'
#
loop_
_entity.id
_entity.type
_entity.pdbx_description
1 polymer ?
#
loop_
_entity_poly.entity_id
_entity_poly.type
_entity_poly.pdbx_seq_one_letter_code
_entity_poly.pdbx_strand_id
1 'polypeptide(L)'
;MNVWRSTWALFRVETLLFLREPFAVFFSLAFPLILLLFVGSIGGTEELPAGGRFIDAYMATMIGVTAANVGLMGMSIHIAENRGQGVLKRYRLSPVPSSAYFIAQFCTAAVVVAISIVALAVVTLVVYGPAPHANWPMLLVVSAISLYVTMSLGLCLGGLAMPVRSVQVVSAAMFFLMFFSSGAALPRESFPDWLQTVSEFNPLTILNQALMDAYLGQQCSWWPLVFLIVATVILNLITVRTFDWEGSNS
;
A
#
# COMPACT_ATOMS: atom_id res chain seq x y z
N MET A 1 -15.01 -27.31 -6.87
CA MET A 1 -15.06 -26.42 -5.70
C MET A 1 -15.26 -25.00 -6.21
N ASN A 2 -16.29 -24.27 -5.79
CA ASN A 2 -16.56 -22.93 -6.33
C ASN A 2 -15.41 -21.99 -5.96
N VAL A 3 -14.87 -21.27 -6.95
CA VAL A 3 -13.79 -20.29 -6.80
C VAL A 3 -14.08 -19.34 -5.63
N TRP A 4 -15.32 -18.86 -5.56
CA TRP A 4 -15.81 -17.98 -4.50
C TRP A 4 -15.66 -18.55 -3.08
N ARG A 5 -15.98 -19.83 -2.87
CA ARG A 5 -15.85 -20.47 -1.54
C ARG A 5 -14.37 -20.61 -1.14
N SER A 6 -13.51 -20.88 -2.11
CA SER A 6 -12.07 -21.01 -1.90
C SER A 6 -11.45 -19.66 -1.57
N THR A 7 -11.77 -18.61 -2.33
CA THR A 7 -11.33 -17.23 -2.04
C THR A 7 -11.76 -16.78 -0.66
N TRP A 8 -13.02 -17.03 -0.26
CA TRP A 8 -13.52 -16.64 1.06
C TRP A 8 -12.82 -17.34 2.23
N ALA A 9 -12.57 -18.64 2.10
CA ALA A 9 -11.86 -19.42 3.10
C ALA A 9 -10.41 -18.91 3.26
N LEU A 10 -9.73 -18.67 2.15
CA LEU A 10 -8.36 -18.11 2.14
C LEU A 10 -8.33 -16.72 2.77
N PHE A 11 -9.20 -15.83 2.33
CA PHE A 11 -9.30 -14.48 2.86
C PHE A 11 -9.46 -14.45 4.39
N ARG A 12 -10.31 -15.31 4.96
CA ARG A 12 -10.50 -15.39 6.42
C ARG A 12 -9.23 -15.82 7.15
N VAL A 13 -8.57 -16.86 6.63
CA VAL A 13 -7.34 -17.38 7.24
C VAL A 13 -6.24 -16.33 7.18
N GLU A 14 -6.02 -15.72 6.02
CA GLU A 14 -4.99 -14.70 5.82
C GLU A 14 -5.23 -13.47 6.69
N THR A 15 -6.48 -13.04 6.84
CA THR A 15 -6.82 -11.91 7.74
C THR A 15 -6.49 -12.25 9.20
N LEU A 16 -6.78 -13.48 9.64
CA LEU A 16 -6.45 -13.92 11.01
C LEU A 16 -4.94 -14.08 11.22
N LEU A 17 -4.20 -14.56 10.21
CA LEU A 17 -2.74 -14.66 10.25
C LEU A 17 -2.10 -13.28 10.32
N PHE A 18 -2.55 -12.34 9.49
CA PHE A 18 -2.09 -10.97 9.53
C PHE A 18 -2.27 -10.34 10.91
N LEU A 19 -3.45 -10.52 11.53
CA LEU A 19 -3.73 -10.02 12.88
C LEU A 19 -2.87 -10.67 13.98
N ARG A 20 -2.26 -11.82 13.70
CA ARG A 20 -1.33 -12.51 14.62
C ARG A 20 0.13 -12.11 14.42
N GLU A 21 0.44 -11.33 13.39
CA GLU A 21 1.77 -10.78 13.14
C GLU A 21 1.85 -9.36 13.74
N PRO A 22 2.22 -9.22 15.03
CA PRO A 22 2.14 -7.94 15.73
C PRO A 22 2.97 -6.85 15.05
N PHE A 23 4.11 -7.23 14.45
CA PHE A 23 4.98 -6.31 13.73
C PHE A 23 4.31 -5.76 12.47
N ALA A 24 3.65 -6.62 11.69
CA ALA A 24 2.95 -6.23 10.47
C ALA A 24 1.76 -5.31 10.78
N VAL A 25 0.96 -5.66 11.80
CA VAL A 25 -0.18 -4.85 12.26
C VAL A 25 0.28 -3.50 12.80
N PHE A 26 1.34 -3.48 13.59
CA PHE A 26 1.89 -2.25 14.15
C PHE A 26 2.34 -1.29 13.04
N PHE A 27 3.15 -1.75 12.08
CA PHE A 27 3.63 -0.90 11.01
C PHE A 27 2.55 -0.48 10.00
N SER A 28 1.52 -1.30 9.79
CA SER A 28 0.44 -0.94 8.86
C SER A 28 -0.61 -0.01 9.47
N LEU A 29 -0.88 -0.10 10.78
CA LEU A 29 -1.95 0.65 11.43
C LEU A 29 -1.44 1.66 12.47
N ALA A 30 -0.57 1.24 13.38
CA ALA A 30 -0.12 2.10 14.46
C ALA A 30 0.86 3.17 13.97
N PHE A 31 1.80 2.82 13.10
CA PHE A 31 2.81 3.76 12.61
C PHE A 31 2.21 4.98 11.87
N PRO A 32 1.28 4.83 10.90
CA PRO A 32 0.63 5.98 10.27
C PRO A 32 -0.17 6.85 11.24
N LEU A 33 -0.83 6.25 12.23
CA LEU A 33 -1.56 6.98 13.29
C LEU A 33 -0.61 7.78 14.20
N ILE A 34 0.50 7.16 14.60
CA ILE A 34 1.52 7.82 15.44
C ILE A 34 2.10 9.01 14.68
N LEU A 35 2.45 8.84 13.40
CA LEU A 35 2.95 9.95 12.58
C LEU A 35 1.90 11.04 12.39
N LEU A 36 0.64 10.68 12.13
CA LEU A 36 -0.45 11.65 12.02
C LEU A 36 -0.58 12.51 13.29
N LEU A 37 -0.57 11.87 14.47
CA LEU A 37 -0.66 12.57 15.74
C LEU A 37 0.59 13.42 16.02
N PHE A 38 1.77 12.86 15.75
CA PHE A 38 3.05 13.55 15.95
C PHE A 38 3.17 14.78 15.06
N VAL A 39 3.02 14.63 13.75
CA VAL A 39 3.11 15.73 12.79
C VAL A 39 1.95 16.72 12.98
N GLY A 40 0.74 16.21 13.23
CA GLY A 40 -0.40 17.07 13.51
C GLY A 40 -0.23 17.93 14.77
N SER A 41 0.52 17.46 15.77
CA SER A 41 0.85 18.25 16.97
C SER A 41 1.82 19.41 16.69
N ILE A 42 2.60 19.35 15.62
CA ILE A 42 3.60 20.38 15.26
C ILE A 42 2.95 21.51 14.46
N GLY A 43 1.96 21.21 13.60
CA GLY A 43 1.35 22.22 12.72
C GLY A 43 0.08 21.76 11.98
N GLY A 44 -0.68 20.80 12.53
CA GLY A 44 -1.79 20.15 11.82
C GLY A 44 -2.93 21.07 11.38
N THR A 45 -3.14 22.19 12.07
CA THR A 45 -4.24 23.14 11.79
C THR A 45 -3.87 24.21 10.76
N GLU A 46 -2.65 24.21 10.23
CA GLU A 46 -2.28 25.17 9.19
C GLU A 46 -3.14 24.98 7.93
N GLU A 47 -3.63 26.08 7.38
CA GLU A 47 -4.39 26.06 6.14
C GLU A 47 -3.44 25.92 4.95
N LEU A 48 -3.75 24.99 4.06
CA LEU A 48 -2.99 24.81 2.83
C LEU A 48 -3.39 25.87 1.79
N PRO A 49 -2.44 26.36 0.96
CA PRO A 49 -2.75 27.28 -0.13
C PRO A 49 -3.80 26.75 -1.12
N ALA A 50 -3.89 25.42 -1.27
CA ALA A 50 -4.85 24.74 -2.13
C ALA A 50 -6.24 24.56 -1.47
N GLY A 51 -6.42 25.01 -0.23
CA GLY A 51 -7.63 24.83 0.57
C GLY A 51 -7.62 23.53 1.38
N GLY A 52 -8.27 23.58 2.55
CA GLY A 52 -8.25 22.50 3.54
C GLY A 52 -7.04 22.61 4.49
N ARG A 53 -6.98 21.70 5.48
CA ARG A 53 -5.95 21.74 6.52
C ARG A 53 -4.80 20.82 6.16
N PHE A 54 -3.59 21.15 6.62
CA PHE A 54 -2.42 20.31 6.47
C PHE A 54 -2.67 18.89 6.98
N ILE A 55 -3.34 18.74 8.13
CA ILE A 55 -3.64 17.43 8.70
C ILE A 55 -4.56 16.57 7.82
N ASP A 56 -5.47 17.19 7.07
CA ASP A 56 -6.39 16.48 6.17
C ASP A 56 -5.61 15.87 4.99
N ALA A 57 -4.70 16.65 4.40
CA ALA A 57 -3.77 16.17 3.38
C ALA A 57 -2.81 15.10 3.91
N TYR A 58 -2.31 15.29 5.13
CA TYR A 58 -1.39 14.35 5.76
C TYR A 58 -2.09 13.02 6.07
N MET A 59 -3.34 13.05 6.55
CA MET A 59 -4.19 11.87 6.72
C MET A 59 -4.33 11.08 5.42
N ALA A 60 -4.62 11.77 4.32
CA ALA A 60 -4.76 11.14 3.01
C ALA A 60 -3.45 10.48 2.55
N THR A 61 -2.33 11.16 2.77
CA THR A 61 -0.98 10.64 2.50
C THR A 61 -0.68 9.37 3.32
N MET A 62 -1.08 9.33 4.59
CA MET A 62 -0.90 8.15 5.46
C MET A 62 -1.68 6.92 4.98
N ILE A 63 -2.79 7.09 4.24
CA ILE A 63 -3.47 5.97 3.58
C ILE A 63 -2.57 5.36 2.49
N GLY A 64 -1.92 6.20 1.69
CA GLY A 64 -0.98 5.77 0.64
C GLY A 64 0.23 5.05 1.22
N VAL A 65 0.77 5.57 2.33
CA VAL A 65 1.86 4.91 3.09
C VAL A 65 1.42 3.56 3.63
N THR A 66 0.19 3.45 4.17
CA THR A 66 -0.37 2.17 4.60
C THR A 66 -0.46 1.18 3.45
N ALA A 67 -0.99 1.63 2.30
CA ALA A 67 -1.12 0.80 1.10
C ALA A 67 0.25 0.32 0.61
N ALA A 68 1.27 1.19 0.61
CA ALA A 68 2.65 0.81 0.28
C ALA A 68 3.25 -0.18 1.29
N ASN A 69 3.03 0.00 2.58
CA ASN A 69 3.53 -0.93 3.59
C ASN A 69 2.93 -2.33 3.41
N VAL A 70 1.60 -2.42 3.28
CA VAL A 70 0.90 -3.71 3.11
C VAL A 70 1.14 -4.31 1.73
N GLY A 71 1.04 -3.50 0.68
CA GLY A 71 1.13 -3.91 -0.71
C GLY A 71 2.56 -4.21 -1.18
N LEU A 72 3.54 -3.35 -0.92
CA LEU A 72 4.93 -3.59 -1.34
C LEU A 72 5.65 -4.49 -0.33
N MET A 73 5.77 -4.04 0.92
CA MET A 73 6.60 -4.71 1.92
C MET A 73 5.92 -5.99 2.42
N GLY A 74 4.67 -5.92 2.86
CA GLY A 74 3.92 -7.07 3.37
C GLY A 74 3.75 -8.17 2.33
N MET A 75 3.22 -7.85 1.15
CA MET A 75 2.97 -8.85 0.10
C MET A 75 4.26 -9.54 -0.39
N SER A 76 5.35 -8.79 -0.56
CA SER A 76 6.61 -9.40 -1.04
C SER A 76 7.15 -10.43 -0.06
N ILE A 77 7.13 -10.11 1.24
CA ILE A 77 7.55 -11.01 2.32
C ILE A 77 6.62 -12.22 2.39
N HIS A 78 5.30 -12.00 2.37
CA HIS A 78 4.31 -13.08 2.42
C HIS A 78 4.47 -14.08 1.28
N ILE A 79 4.69 -13.59 0.06
CA ILE A 79 4.95 -14.46 -1.10
C ILE A 79 6.24 -15.25 -0.94
N ALA A 80 7.32 -14.59 -0.48
CA ALA A 80 8.60 -15.26 -0.27
C ALA A 80 8.52 -16.34 0.81
N GLU A 81 7.80 -16.08 1.91
CA GLU A 81 7.57 -17.03 3.00
C GLU A 81 6.73 -18.22 2.53
N ASN A 82 5.61 -17.96 1.84
CA ASN A 82 4.77 -19.01 1.27
C ASN A 82 5.52 -19.84 0.23
N ARG A 83 6.48 -19.27 -0.50
CA ARG A 83 7.39 -20.02 -1.36
C ARG A 83 8.30 -20.92 -0.53
N GLY A 84 9.00 -20.36 0.46
CA GLY A 84 9.95 -21.09 1.31
C GLY A 84 9.31 -22.25 2.08
N GLN A 85 8.02 -22.12 2.44
CA GLN A 85 7.24 -23.17 3.12
C GLN A 85 6.62 -24.20 2.14
N GLY A 86 6.83 -24.04 0.83
CA GLY A 86 6.24 -24.89 -0.21
C GLY A 86 4.72 -24.73 -0.37
N VAL A 87 4.13 -23.69 0.23
CA VAL A 87 2.69 -23.39 0.16
C VAL A 87 2.29 -23.06 -1.27
N LEU A 88 3.09 -22.26 -1.99
CA LEU A 88 2.82 -21.92 -3.40
C LEU A 88 2.83 -23.16 -4.31
N LYS A 89 3.74 -24.11 -4.06
CA LYS A 89 3.81 -25.39 -4.79
C LYS A 89 2.55 -26.23 -4.56
N ARG A 90 2.06 -26.30 -3.32
CA ARG A 90 0.81 -27.01 -2.97
C ARG A 90 -0.41 -26.36 -3.63
N TYR A 91 -0.48 -25.02 -3.69
CA TYR A 91 -1.55 -24.33 -4.39
C TYR A 91 -1.56 -24.63 -5.89
N ARG A 92 -0.39 -24.68 -6.54
CA ARG A 92 -0.27 -24.99 -7.98
C ARG A 92 -0.74 -26.40 -8.34
N LEU A 93 -0.62 -27.34 -7.41
CA LEU A 93 -1.08 -28.73 -7.56
C LEU A 93 -2.55 -28.92 -7.14
N SER A 94 -3.15 -27.93 -6.49
CA SER A 94 -4.54 -27.97 -6.07
C SER A 94 -5.48 -27.62 -7.24
N PRO A 95 -6.75 -28.08 -7.21
CA PRO A 95 -7.75 -27.70 -8.21
C PRO A 95 -8.23 -26.23 -8.08
N VAL A 96 -7.60 -25.42 -7.23
CA VAL A 96 -7.94 -24.00 -7.03
C VAL A 96 -7.22 -23.15 -8.06
N PRO A 97 -7.91 -22.25 -8.79
CA PRO A 97 -7.25 -21.39 -9.76
C PRO A 97 -6.29 -20.42 -9.06
N SER A 98 -5.09 -20.20 -9.63
CA SER A 98 -4.07 -19.31 -9.07
C SER A 98 -4.56 -17.88 -8.84
N SER A 99 -5.54 -17.42 -9.62
CA SER A 99 -6.18 -16.12 -9.44
C SER A 99 -6.92 -15.99 -8.11
N ALA A 100 -7.50 -17.08 -7.58
CA ALA A 100 -8.22 -17.06 -6.31
C ALA A 100 -7.30 -16.70 -5.14
N TYR A 101 -6.04 -17.14 -5.18
CA TYR A 101 -5.03 -16.81 -4.17
C TYR A 101 -4.70 -15.32 -4.20
N PHE A 102 -4.36 -14.77 -5.36
CA PHE A 102 -4.02 -13.33 -5.46
C PHE A 102 -5.21 -12.42 -5.14
N ILE A 103 -6.42 -12.81 -5.54
CA ILE A 103 -7.65 -12.09 -5.16
C ILE A 103 -7.85 -12.12 -3.64
N ALA A 104 -7.62 -13.28 -2.99
CA ALA A 104 -7.73 -13.38 -1.54
C ALA A 104 -6.74 -12.46 -0.84
N GLN A 105 -5.47 -12.42 -1.28
CA GLN A 105 -4.47 -11.51 -0.72
C GLN A 105 -4.84 -10.04 -0.91
N PHE A 106 -5.36 -9.68 -2.10
CA PHE A 106 -5.80 -8.32 -2.38
C PHE A 106 -6.96 -7.91 -1.46
N CYS A 107 -7.94 -8.80 -1.28
CA CYS A 107 -9.05 -8.56 -0.35
C CYS A 107 -8.57 -8.42 1.10
N THR A 108 -7.63 -9.25 1.55
CA THR A 108 -7.04 -9.14 2.90
C THR A 108 -6.34 -7.80 3.08
N ALA A 109 -5.50 -7.40 2.14
CA ALA A 109 -4.82 -6.11 2.16
C ALA A 109 -5.81 -4.93 2.09
N ALA A 110 -6.87 -5.04 1.29
CA ALA A 110 -7.91 -4.03 1.18
C ALA A 110 -8.65 -3.82 2.50
N VAL A 111 -8.88 -4.88 3.29
CA VAL A 111 -9.47 -4.77 4.63
C VAL A 111 -8.53 -4.03 5.58
N VAL A 112 -7.23 -4.32 5.55
CA VAL A 112 -6.25 -3.61 6.37
C VAL A 112 -6.21 -2.12 6.01
N VAL A 113 -6.20 -1.79 4.72
CA VAL A 113 -6.27 -0.40 4.24
C VAL A 113 -7.58 0.27 4.66
N ALA A 114 -8.72 -0.42 4.54
CA ALA A 114 -10.02 0.11 4.98
C ALA A 114 -10.04 0.39 6.49
N ILE A 115 -9.49 -0.50 7.32
CA ILE A 115 -9.34 -0.27 8.77
C ILE A 115 -8.46 0.95 9.02
N SER A 116 -7.35 1.10 8.28
CA SER A 116 -6.48 2.28 8.39
C SER A 116 -7.21 3.57 8.03
N ILE A 117 -7.97 3.58 6.93
CA ILE A 117 -8.80 4.73 6.52
C ILE A 117 -9.76 5.12 7.64
N VAL A 118 -10.49 4.15 8.21
CA VAL A 118 -11.43 4.41 9.31
C VAL A 118 -10.70 4.94 10.53
N ALA A 119 -9.58 4.34 10.93
CA ALA A 119 -8.83 4.76 12.09
C ALA A 119 -8.26 6.18 11.93
N LEU A 120 -7.62 6.47 10.80
CA LEU A 120 -7.09 7.79 10.45
C LEU A 120 -8.21 8.84 10.39
N ALA A 121 -9.35 8.51 9.78
CA ALA A 121 -10.51 9.38 9.71
C ALA A 121 -11.09 9.71 11.08
N VAL A 122 -11.26 8.69 11.94
CA VAL A 122 -11.79 8.86 13.30
C VAL A 122 -10.84 9.71 14.14
N VAL A 123 -9.53 9.43 14.11
CA VAL A 123 -8.55 10.23 14.86
C VAL A 123 -8.53 11.67 14.37
N THR A 124 -8.53 11.88 13.05
CA THR A 124 -8.55 13.24 12.48
C THR A 124 -9.82 13.99 12.87
N LEU A 125 -10.98 13.33 12.80
CA LEU A 125 -12.27 13.90 13.19
C LEU A 125 -12.31 14.26 14.68
N VAL A 126 -11.84 13.37 15.56
CA VAL A 126 -11.92 13.57 17.02
C VAL A 126 -10.94 14.65 17.50
N VAL A 127 -9.73 14.69 16.94
CA VAL A 127 -8.68 15.61 17.40
C VAL A 127 -8.78 16.97 16.71
N TYR A 128 -9.09 17.01 15.42
CA TYR A 128 -9.06 18.23 14.62
C TYR A 128 -10.44 18.69 14.15
N GLY A 129 -11.46 17.83 14.20
CA GLY A 129 -12.82 18.15 13.71
C GLY A 129 -13.06 17.71 12.26
N PRO A 130 -14.30 17.88 11.77
CA PRO A 130 -14.73 17.33 10.48
C PRO A 130 -14.01 17.98 9.29
N ALA A 131 -13.75 17.19 8.26
CA ALA A 131 -13.20 17.66 6.99
C ALA A 131 -14.34 18.17 6.08
N PRO A 132 -14.42 19.47 5.77
CA PRO A 132 -15.57 20.05 5.08
C PRO A 132 -15.67 19.68 3.59
N HIS A 133 -14.57 19.26 2.96
CA HIS A 133 -14.49 19.02 1.51
C HIS A 133 -14.19 17.55 1.14
N ALA A 134 -14.31 16.61 2.08
CA ALA A 134 -13.90 15.22 1.86
C ALA A 134 -14.76 14.47 0.83
N ASN A 135 -14.16 14.08 -0.29
CA ASN A 135 -14.78 13.19 -1.28
C ASN A 135 -14.43 11.72 -0.99
N TRP A 136 -15.16 11.15 -0.02
CA TRP A 136 -14.96 9.75 0.43
C TRP A 136 -15.06 8.70 -0.69
N PRO A 137 -16.02 8.76 -1.63
CA PRO A 137 -16.07 7.80 -2.75
C PRO A 137 -14.80 7.83 -3.59
N MET A 138 -14.30 9.03 -3.92
CA MET A 138 -13.08 9.18 -4.70
C MET A 138 -11.85 8.69 -3.91
N LEU A 139 -11.79 9.00 -2.61
CA LEU A 139 -10.72 8.51 -1.73
C LEU A 139 -10.65 6.98 -1.74
N LEU A 140 -11.80 6.29 -1.66
CA LEU A 140 -11.86 4.84 -1.70
C LEU A 140 -11.35 4.29 -3.04
N VAL A 141 -11.75 4.89 -4.16
CA VAL A 141 -11.25 4.50 -5.50
C VAL A 141 -9.74 4.67 -5.60
N VAL A 142 -9.21 5.84 -5.22
CA VAL A 142 -7.76 6.10 -5.29
C VAL A 142 -7.00 5.21 -4.30
N SER A 143 -7.55 4.90 -3.13
CA SER A 143 -6.94 3.96 -2.18
C SER A 143 -6.84 2.54 -2.74
N ALA A 144 -7.86 2.09 -3.49
CA ALA A 144 -7.84 0.79 -4.16
C ALA A 144 -6.80 0.75 -5.29
N ILE A 145 -6.67 1.84 -6.06
CA ILE A 145 -5.60 1.99 -7.06
C ILE A 145 -4.22 1.97 -6.40
N SER A 146 -4.06 2.72 -5.30
CA SER A 146 -2.82 2.78 -4.53
C SER A 146 -2.40 1.40 -4.03
N LEU A 147 -3.35 0.63 -3.50
CA LEU A 147 -3.13 -0.74 -3.08
C LEU A 147 -2.76 -1.63 -4.27
N TYR A 148 -3.48 -1.56 -5.38
CA TYR A 148 -3.19 -2.37 -6.56
C TYR A 148 -1.77 -2.12 -7.10
N VAL A 149 -1.39 -0.84 -7.22
CA VAL A 149 -0.07 -0.45 -7.73
C VAL A 149 1.04 -0.96 -6.82
N THR A 150 0.93 -0.71 -5.52
CA THR A 150 1.95 -1.10 -4.54
C THR A 150 2.02 -2.62 -4.36
N MET A 151 0.88 -3.31 -4.39
CA MET A 151 0.79 -4.76 -4.35
C MET A 151 1.40 -5.44 -5.58
N SER A 152 1.30 -4.81 -6.76
CA SER A 152 1.97 -5.30 -7.97
C SER A 152 3.49 -5.22 -7.84
N LEU A 153 4.02 -4.16 -7.23
CA LEU A 153 5.45 -4.05 -6.91
C LEU A 153 5.90 -5.12 -5.91
N GLY A 154 5.10 -5.33 -4.85
CA GLY A 154 5.36 -6.38 -3.85
C GLY A 154 5.31 -7.78 -4.43
N LEU A 155 4.33 -8.05 -5.30
CA LEU A 155 4.21 -9.33 -6.01
C LEU A 155 5.43 -9.60 -6.89
N CYS A 156 5.88 -8.59 -7.64
CA CYS A 156 7.07 -8.70 -8.47
C CYS A 156 8.29 -9.07 -7.64
N LEU A 157 8.53 -8.32 -6.56
CA LEU A 157 9.68 -8.53 -5.68
C LEU A 157 9.63 -9.90 -4.97
N GLY A 158 8.47 -10.29 -4.43
CA GLY A 158 8.28 -11.57 -3.76
C GLY A 158 8.38 -12.76 -4.72
N GLY A 159 8.00 -12.58 -5.98
CA GLY A 159 8.09 -13.60 -7.03
C GLY A 159 9.51 -13.93 -7.47
N LEU A 160 10.50 -13.07 -7.19
CA LEU A 160 11.91 -13.31 -7.53
C LEU A 160 12.51 -14.43 -6.67
N ALA A 161 13.34 -15.28 -7.26
CA ALA A 161 14.03 -16.40 -6.62
C ALA A 161 15.13 -15.94 -5.63
N MET A 162 14.71 -15.26 -4.56
CA MET A 162 15.56 -14.77 -3.48
C MET A 162 15.19 -15.45 -2.15
N PRO A 163 16.16 -15.61 -1.23
CA PRO A 163 15.88 -16.02 0.14
C PRO A 163 14.90 -15.05 0.82
N VAL A 164 14.04 -15.57 1.70
CA VAL A 164 13.05 -14.76 2.46
C VAL A 164 13.71 -13.56 3.14
N ARG A 165 14.86 -13.79 3.79
CA ARG A 165 15.62 -12.72 4.47
C ARG A 165 16.08 -11.62 3.51
N SER A 166 16.46 -11.97 2.29
CA SER A 166 16.83 -10.98 1.27
C SER A 166 15.62 -10.18 0.81
N VAL A 167 14.47 -10.84 0.60
CA VAL A 167 13.22 -10.15 0.24
C VAL A 167 12.81 -9.17 1.34
N GLN A 168 12.89 -9.55 2.62
CA GLN A 168 12.61 -8.66 3.76
C GLN A 168 13.48 -7.40 3.75
N VAL A 169 14.79 -7.55 3.53
CA VAL A 169 15.72 -6.40 3.52
C VAL A 169 15.47 -5.51 2.30
N VAL A 170 15.32 -6.09 1.12
CA VAL A 170 15.12 -5.33 -0.12
C VAL A 170 13.76 -4.63 -0.12
N SER A 171 12.69 -5.29 0.35
CA SER A 171 11.36 -4.71 0.39
C SER A 171 11.27 -3.57 1.40
N ALA A 172 11.90 -3.71 2.56
CA ALA A 172 12.02 -2.62 3.54
C ALA A 172 12.81 -1.44 2.98
N ALA A 173 13.96 -1.68 2.34
CA ALA A 173 14.75 -0.64 1.71
C ALA A 173 13.94 0.11 0.63
N MET A 174 13.27 -0.63 -0.26
CA MET A 174 12.40 -0.03 -1.29
C MET A 174 11.26 0.78 -0.67
N PHE A 175 10.56 0.23 0.34
CA PHE A 175 9.49 0.94 1.02
C PHE A 175 9.97 2.24 1.67
N PHE A 176 11.06 2.21 2.44
CA PHE A 176 11.58 3.41 3.10
C PHE A 176 12.13 4.43 2.11
N LEU A 177 12.81 4.00 1.04
CA LEU A 177 13.24 4.91 -0.03
C LEU A 177 12.05 5.60 -0.68
N MET A 178 10.97 4.86 -0.97
CA MET A 178 9.75 5.44 -1.52
C MET A 178 9.07 6.36 -0.50
N PHE A 179 8.98 5.96 0.77
CA PHE A 179 8.38 6.76 1.83
C PHE A 179 9.09 8.10 2.01
N PHE A 180 10.42 8.09 2.23
CA PHE A 180 11.20 9.30 2.46
C PHE A 180 11.28 10.21 1.23
N SER A 181 11.32 9.66 0.02
CA SER A 181 11.34 10.47 -1.21
C SER A 181 9.94 10.90 -1.68
N SER A 182 8.85 10.40 -1.10
CA SER A 182 7.48 10.70 -1.57
C SER A 182 6.89 12.03 -1.08
N GLY A 183 7.55 12.69 -0.14
CA GLY A 183 6.97 13.81 0.58
C GLY A 183 6.10 13.43 1.79
N ALA A 184 5.94 12.13 2.07
CA ALA A 184 5.13 11.66 3.20
C ALA A 184 5.82 11.84 4.56
N ALA A 185 7.15 11.78 4.59
CA ALA A 185 7.92 11.99 5.81
C ALA A 185 8.17 13.48 6.09
N LEU A 186 8.46 14.24 5.03
CA LEU A 186 8.82 15.66 5.06
C LEU A 186 8.20 16.34 3.84
N PRO A 187 7.73 17.59 3.96
CA PRO A 187 7.21 18.34 2.82
C PRO A 187 8.23 18.39 1.67
N ARG A 188 7.76 18.16 0.44
CA ARG A 188 8.63 18.16 -0.76
C ARG A 188 9.31 19.50 -1.03
N GLU A 189 8.71 20.60 -0.57
CA GLU A 189 9.25 21.95 -0.65
C GLU A 189 10.59 22.10 0.11
N SER A 190 10.84 21.23 1.08
CA SER A 190 12.10 21.20 1.84
C SER A 190 13.19 20.37 1.17
N PHE A 191 12.91 19.71 0.04
CA PHE A 191 13.87 18.88 -0.66
C PHE A 191 14.82 19.70 -1.53
N PRO A 192 16.09 19.29 -1.68
CA PRO A 192 16.97 19.84 -2.71
C PRO A 192 16.44 19.48 -4.11
N ASP A 193 16.77 20.30 -5.12
CA ASP A 193 16.23 20.21 -6.49
C ASP A 193 16.33 18.79 -7.08
N TRP A 194 17.47 18.12 -6.91
CA TRP A 194 17.67 16.77 -7.44
C TRP A 194 16.70 15.75 -6.84
N LEU A 195 16.36 15.90 -5.55
CA LEU A 195 15.45 14.98 -4.86
C LEU A 195 13.99 15.30 -5.22
N GLN A 196 13.66 16.57 -5.48
CA GLN A 196 12.36 16.95 -6.04
C GLN A 196 12.15 16.26 -7.40
N THR A 197 13.12 16.35 -8.31
CA THR A 197 13.02 15.69 -9.63
C THR A 197 12.87 14.17 -9.51
N VAL A 198 13.63 13.51 -8.63
CA VAL A 198 13.51 12.06 -8.42
C VAL A 198 12.14 11.71 -7.82
N SER A 199 11.61 12.54 -6.92
CA SER A 199 10.31 12.31 -6.28
C SER A 199 9.15 12.28 -7.26
N GLU A 200 9.24 12.97 -8.40
CA GLU A 200 8.19 12.99 -9.43
C GLU A 200 7.97 11.62 -10.08
N PHE A 201 9.02 10.80 -10.15
CA PHE A 201 8.95 9.44 -10.70
C PHE A 201 8.59 8.38 -9.65
N ASN A 202 8.61 8.74 -8.37
CA ASN A 202 8.24 7.82 -7.31
C ASN A 202 6.71 7.60 -7.34
N PRO A 203 6.23 6.36 -7.53
CA PRO A 203 4.81 6.10 -7.65
C PRO A 203 4.06 6.43 -6.37
N LEU A 204 4.71 6.33 -5.19
CA LEU A 204 4.08 6.71 -3.93
C LEU A 204 3.79 8.22 -3.88
N THR A 205 4.66 9.06 -4.45
CA THR A 205 4.41 10.50 -4.58
C THR A 205 3.14 10.78 -5.38
N ILE A 206 2.99 10.12 -6.53
CA ILE A 206 1.86 10.28 -7.44
C ILE A 206 0.56 9.81 -6.76
N LEU A 207 0.61 8.66 -6.08
CA LEU A 207 -0.53 8.12 -5.33
C LEU A 207 -0.93 9.01 -4.15
N ASN A 208 0.04 9.52 -3.39
CA ASN A 208 -0.22 10.42 -2.27
C ASN A 208 -0.86 11.73 -2.73
N GLN A 209 -0.40 12.30 -3.85
CA GLN A 209 -1.02 13.48 -4.45
C GLN A 209 -2.48 13.19 -4.81
N ALA A 210 -2.76 12.09 -5.49
CA ALA A 210 -4.13 11.73 -5.88
C ALA A 210 -5.05 11.48 -4.66
N LEU A 211 -4.51 10.89 -3.58
CA LEU A 211 -5.23 10.69 -2.33
C LEU A 211 -5.55 12.03 -1.66
N MET A 212 -4.59 12.95 -1.64
CA MET A 212 -4.76 14.30 -1.13
C MET A 212 -5.83 15.05 -1.93
N ASP A 213 -5.73 15.06 -3.27
CA ASP A 213 -6.72 15.71 -4.13
C ASP A 213 -8.13 15.14 -3.88
N ALA A 214 -8.25 13.81 -3.76
CA ALA A 214 -9.50 13.14 -3.44
C ALA A 214 -10.05 13.54 -2.05
N TYR A 215 -9.20 13.60 -1.03
CA TYR A 215 -9.62 13.94 0.33
C TYR A 215 -9.95 15.42 0.51
N LEU A 216 -9.31 16.30 -0.25
CA LEU A 216 -9.58 17.74 -0.22
C LEU A 216 -10.73 18.15 -1.15
N GLY A 217 -11.34 17.19 -1.88
CA GLY A 217 -12.42 17.46 -2.83
C GLY A 217 -11.96 18.19 -4.09
N GLN A 218 -10.65 18.16 -4.37
CA GLN A 218 -10.04 18.77 -5.53
C GLN A 218 -10.15 17.84 -6.76
N GLN A 219 -9.85 18.38 -7.93
CA GLN A 219 -9.83 17.59 -9.17
C GLN A 219 -8.61 16.68 -9.20
N CYS A 220 -8.84 15.37 -9.09
CA CYS A 220 -7.77 14.39 -9.23
C CYS A 220 -7.35 14.27 -10.69
N SER A 221 -6.04 14.39 -10.95
CA SER A 221 -5.49 14.11 -12.27
C SER A 221 -5.46 12.60 -12.54
N TRP A 222 -6.20 12.14 -13.53
CA TRP A 222 -6.28 10.71 -13.88
C TRP A 222 -5.09 10.22 -14.68
N TRP A 223 -4.38 11.10 -15.41
CA TRP A 223 -3.30 10.70 -16.30
C TRP A 223 -2.13 10.00 -15.58
N PRO A 224 -1.61 10.52 -14.44
CA PRO A 224 -0.57 9.83 -13.69
C PRO A 224 -1.04 8.47 -13.14
N LEU A 225 -2.31 8.37 -12.71
CA LEU A 225 -2.89 7.12 -12.22
C LEU A 225 -2.99 6.08 -13.34
N VAL A 226 -3.45 6.49 -14.52
CA VAL A 226 -3.50 5.62 -15.71
C VAL A 226 -2.10 5.14 -16.09
N PHE A 227 -1.10 6.03 -16.07
CA PHE A 227 0.29 5.66 -16.32
C PHE A 227 0.77 4.59 -15.32
N LEU A 228 0.50 4.76 -14.02
CA LEU A 228 0.86 3.77 -13.00
C LEU A 228 0.12 2.44 -13.18
N ILE A 229 -1.16 2.46 -13.53
CA ILE A 229 -1.95 1.25 -13.80
C ILE A 229 -1.36 0.51 -15.01
N VAL A 230 -1.04 1.22 -16.11
CA VAL A 230 -0.43 0.61 -17.29
C VAL A 230 0.94 0.03 -16.97
N ALA A 231 1.80 0.79 -16.26
CA ALA A 231 3.12 0.33 -15.85
C ALA A 231 3.05 -0.92 -14.95
N THR A 232 2.08 -0.97 -14.03
CA THR A 232 1.90 -2.13 -13.13
C THR A 232 1.27 -3.33 -13.83
N VAL A 233 0.39 -3.13 -14.82
CA VAL A 233 -0.06 -4.22 -15.70
C VAL A 233 1.11 -4.82 -16.46
N ILE A 234 2.01 -4.00 -17.03
CA ILE A 234 3.22 -4.48 -17.71
C ILE A 234 4.11 -5.24 -16.72
N LEU A 235 4.33 -4.69 -15.53
CA LEU A 235 5.10 -5.33 -14.47
C LEU A 235 4.51 -6.69 -14.06
N ASN A 236 3.19 -6.79 -13.92
CA ASN A 236 2.50 -8.03 -13.60
C ASN A 236 2.66 -9.06 -14.72
N LEU A 237 2.59 -8.65 -16.00
CA LEU A 237 2.84 -9.54 -17.14
C LEU A 237 4.28 -10.08 -17.15
N ILE A 238 5.27 -9.24 -16.80
CA ILE A 238 6.66 -9.67 -16.64
C ILE A 238 6.77 -10.64 -15.46
N THR A 239 6.14 -10.29 -14.33
CA THR A 239 6.15 -11.09 -13.11
C THR A 239 5.60 -12.48 -13.34
N VAL A 240 4.49 -12.64 -14.07
CA VAL A 240 3.94 -13.96 -14.40
C VAL A 240 4.95 -14.87 -15.11
N ARG A 241 5.88 -14.30 -15.89
CA ARG A 241 6.92 -15.05 -16.59
C ARG A 241 8.15 -15.34 -15.72
N THR A 242 8.47 -14.47 -14.77
CA THR A 242 9.65 -14.60 -13.89
C THR A 242 9.32 -15.22 -12.54
N PHE A 243 8.04 -15.46 -12.23
CA PHE A 243 7.58 -15.93 -10.93
C PHE A 243 8.14 -17.31 -10.61
N ASP A 244 8.97 -17.38 -9.57
CA ASP A 244 9.44 -18.66 -9.04
C ASP A 244 8.39 -19.24 -8.08
N TRP A 245 7.80 -20.35 -8.52
CA TRP A 245 6.79 -21.10 -7.78
C TRP A 245 7.38 -22.16 -6.84
N GLU A 246 8.62 -22.60 -7.10
CA GLU A 246 9.13 -23.85 -6.57
C GLU A 246 10.18 -23.66 -5.48
N GLY A 247 10.76 -22.45 -5.36
CA GLY A 247 11.79 -22.13 -4.37
C GLY A 247 13.03 -22.97 -4.67
N SER A 248 14.06 -22.37 -5.29
CA SER A 248 15.24 -23.14 -5.68
C SER A 248 15.80 -23.95 -4.50
N ASN A 249 15.88 -25.27 -4.67
CA ASN A 249 16.68 -26.15 -3.81
C ASN A 249 18.15 -25.71 -3.95
N SER A 250 18.61 -24.82 -3.08
CA SER A 250 20.03 -24.51 -2.88
C SER A 250 20.32 -24.45 -1.39
#